data_AF-A0A932LDX2-F1
#
_entry.id   AF-A0A932LDX2-F1
#
_cell.length_a   1.000
_cell.length_b   1.000
_cell.length_c   1.000
_cell.angle_alpha   90.00
_cell.angle_beta   90.00
_cell.angle_gamma   90.00
#
_symmetry.space_group_name_H-M   'P 1'
#
loop_
_entity.id
_entity.type
_entity.pdbx_description
1 polymer ?
#
loop_
_entity_poly.entity_id
_entity_poly.type
_entity_poly.pdbx_seq_one_letter_code
_entity_poly.pdbx_strand_id
1 'polypeptide(L)'
;MLSPERLHLIREVLEQSPVILEHWFYRAGRAPDRLVFDDYEALEACLRTRTCPGDAIHVWRYEALCRDDNSLTHGKCPDTDGLVPKRGAY
;
A
#
# COMPACT_ATOMS: atom_id res chain seq x y z
N MET A 1 -10.35 15.97 0.99
CA MET A 1 -10.34 14.94 -0.06
C MET A 1 -9.26 15.32 -1.08
N LEU A 2 -8.58 14.36 -1.71
CA LEU A 2 -7.54 14.65 -2.71
C LEU A 2 -8.12 15.44 -3.90
N SER A 3 -7.28 16.21 -4.58
CA SER A 3 -7.71 16.93 -5.78
C SER A 3 -8.02 15.96 -6.93
N PRO A 4 -8.93 16.31 -7.85
CA PRO A 4 -9.27 15.45 -8.99
C PRO A 4 -8.06 15.02 -9.82
N GLU A 5 -7.06 15.89 -9.99
CA GLU A 5 -5.83 15.61 -10.75
C GLU A 5 -5.00 14.52 -10.08
N ARG A 6 -4.93 14.54 -8.73
CA ARG A 6 -4.23 13.51 -7.96
C ARG A 6 -4.96 12.18 -8.01
N LEU A 7 -6.29 12.20 -7.95
CA LEU A 7 -7.11 10.98 -8.08
C LEU A 7 -6.95 10.37 -9.47
N HIS A 8 -6.93 11.19 -10.52
CA HIS A 8 -6.68 10.72 -11.88
C HIS A 8 -5.31 10.07 -12.02
N LEU A 9 -4.26 10.71 -11.52
CA LEU A 9 -2.90 10.14 -11.51
C LEU A 9 -2.86 8.78 -10.79
N ILE A 10 -3.51 8.66 -9.62
CA ILE A 10 -3.57 7.40 -8.87
C ILE A 10 -4.24 6.31 -9.70
N ARG A 11 -5.35 6.63 -10.39
CA ARG A 11 -6.03 5.70 -11.29
C ARG A 11 -5.10 5.21 -12.40
N GLU A 12 -4.38 6.11 -13.07
CA GLU A 12 -3.43 5.74 -14.13
C GLU A 12 -2.27 4.85 -13.64
N VAL A 13 -1.81 5.06 -12.40
CA VAL A 13 -0.78 4.22 -11.78
C VAL A 13 -1.33 2.82 -11.48
N LEU A 14 -2.55 2.73 -10.97
CA LEU A 14 -3.18 1.46 -10.61
C LEU A 14 -3.40 0.52 -11.80
N GLU A 15 -3.57 1.06 -13.02
CA GLU A 15 -3.58 0.27 -14.26
C GLU A 15 -2.25 -0.48 -14.54
N GLN A 16 -1.17 -0.06 -13.88
CA GLN A 16 0.19 -0.58 -14.12
C GLN A 16 0.73 -1.36 -12.91
N SER A 17 0.45 -0.88 -11.70
CA SER A 17 0.95 -1.48 -10.47
C SER A 17 0.14 -1.08 -9.24
N PRO A 18 0.07 -1.92 -8.21
CA PRO A 18 -0.50 -1.53 -6.93
C PRO A 18 0.15 -0.27 -6.36
N VAL A 19 -0.60 0.44 -5.51
CA VAL A 19 -0.09 1.60 -4.78
C VAL A 19 -0.17 1.36 -3.28
N ILE A 20 0.76 1.98 -2.55
CA ILE A 20 0.74 2.04 -1.10
C ILE A 20 0.20 3.41 -0.71
N LEU A 21 -0.92 3.42 0.01
CA LEU A 21 -1.47 4.60 0.66
C LEU A 21 -0.97 4.66 2.10
N GLU A 22 -0.24 5.71 2.44
CA GLU A 22 0.15 6.04 3.81
C GLU A 22 -0.74 7.17 4.33
N HIS A 23 -1.54 6.87 5.36
CA HIS A 23 -2.54 7.76 5.93
C HIS A 23 -2.09 8.30 7.29
N TRP A 24 -1.80 9.60 7.32
CA TRP A 24 -1.47 10.35 8.52
C TRP A 24 -2.72 11.00 9.10
N PHE A 25 -3.05 10.61 10.33
CA PHE A 25 -4.23 11.09 11.03
C PHE A 25 -3.95 12.44 11.71
N TYR A 26 -4.77 13.44 11.40
CA TYR A 26 -4.63 14.77 11.98
C TYR A 26 -4.82 14.74 13.50
N ARG A 27 -3.84 15.27 14.24
CA ARG A 27 -3.82 15.31 15.71
C ARG A 27 -3.97 13.97 16.41
N ALA A 28 -3.73 12.85 15.72
CA ALA A 28 -3.73 11.56 16.37
C ALA A 28 -2.37 11.29 17.01
N GLY A 29 -2.36 10.80 18.25
CA GLY A 29 -1.14 10.35 18.95
C GLY A 29 -0.67 8.96 18.49
N ARG A 30 -0.78 8.65 17.18
CA ARG A 30 -0.46 7.32 16.63
C ARG A 30 0.32 7.42 15.30
N ALA A 31 0.98 6.31 14.97
CA ALA A 31 1.65 6.13 13.68
C ALA A 31 0.64 6.14 12.51
N PRO A 32 1.09 6.49 11.29
CA PRO A 32 0.24 6.41 10.10
C PRO A 32 -0.12 4.95 9.76
N ASP A 33 -1.28 4.79 9.14
CA ASP A 33 -1.67 3.50 8.56
C ASP A 33 -1.05 3.37 7.16
N ARG A 34 -0.66 2.14 6.79
CA ARG A 34 -0.16 1.82 5.43
C ARG A 34 -1.02 0.72 4.84
N LEU A 35 -1.63 1.02 3.71
CA LEU A 35 -2.57 0.13 3.02
C LEU A 35 -2.11 -0.04 1.58
N VAL A 36 -2.22 -1.25 1.04
CA VAL A 36 -1.92 -1.54 -0.36
C VAL A 36 -3.23 -1.70 -1.12
N PHE A 37 -3.32 -1.07 -2.28
CA PHE A 37 -4.46 -1.16 -3.18
C PHE A 37 -3.98 -1.56 -4.57
N ASP A 38 -4.67 -2.53 -5.16
CA ASP A 38 -4.52 -2.99 -6.54
C ASP A 38 -5.71 -2.57 -7.42
N ASP A 39 -6.70 -1.90 -6.84
CA ASP A 39 -7.95 -1.47 -7.46
C ASP A 39 -8.31 -0.04 -7.02
N TYR A 40 -8.79 0.77 -7.97
CA TYR A 40 -9.09 2.18 -7.72
C TYR A 40 -10.35 2.37 -6.87
N GLU A 41 -11.37 1.56 -7.11
CA GLU A 41 -12.66 1.63 -6.44
C GLU A 41 -12.51 1.34 -4.94
N ALA A 42 -11.67 0.36 -4.56
CA ALA A 42 -11.33 0.05 -3.18
C ALA A 42 -10.55 1.19 -2.50
N LEU A 43 -9.61 1.81 -3.22
CA LEU A 43 -8.87 2.98 -2.73
C LEU A 43 -9.82 4.17 -2.53
N GLU A 44 -10.69 4.45 -3.48
CA GLU A 44 -11.67 5.53 -3.40
C GLU A 44 -12.64 5.31 -2.22
N ALA A 45 -13.13 4.08 -2.04
CA ALA A 45 -13.97 3.72 -0.90
C ALA A 45 -13.23 3.97 0.44
N CYS A 46 -11.96 3.60 0.53
CA CYS A 46 -11.12 3.88 1.69
C CYS A 46 -10.98 5.38 1.95
N LEU A 47 -10.66 6.17 0.91
CA LEU A 47 -10.55 7.62 1.03
C LEU A 47 -11.85 8.26 1.55
N ARG A 48 -13.00 7.81 1.05
CA ARG A 48 -14.31 8.34 1.46
C ARG A 48 -14.71 7.97 2.88
N THR A 49 -14.35 6.77 3.33
CA THR A 49 -14.83 6.21 4.62
C THR A 49 -13.88 6.45 5.77
N ARG A 50 -12.57 6.61 5.51
CA ARG A 50 -11.55 6.65 6.56
C ARG A 50 -10.87 8.00 6.73
N THR A 51 -10.99 8.93 5.78
CA THR A 51 -10.28 10.22 5.85
C THR A 51 -11.13 11.33 6.45
N CYS A 52 -10.49 12.21 7.21
CA CYS A 52 -11.09 13.39 7.83
C CYS A 52 -10.38 14.68 7.38
N PRO A 53 -11.02 15.87 7.49
CA PRO A 53 -10.35 17.14 7.24
C PRO A 53 -9.10 17.32 8.11
N GLY A 54 -7.98 17.64 7.47
CA GLY A 54 -6.67 17.82 8.11
C GLY A 54 -5.75 16.61 8.01
N ASP A 55 -6.26 15.42 7.67
CA ASP A 55 -5.43 14.24 7.45
C ASP A 55 -4.46 14.47 6.27
N ALA A 56 -3.27 13.90 6.37
CA ALA A 56 -2.31 13.88 5.27
C ALA A 56 -2.24 12.49 4.63
N ILE A 57 -2.11 12.47 3.31
CA ILE A 57 -2.13 11.23 2.52
C ILE A 57 -0.94 11.24 1.59
N HIS A 58 -0.10 10.23 1.70
CA HIS A 58 0.95 9.96 0.73
C HIS A 58 0.59 8.70 -0.05
N VAL A 59 0.87 8.72 -1.36
CA VAL A 59 0.66 7.57 -2.22
C VAL A 59 1.98 7.25 -2.90
N TRP A 60 2.39 6.00 -2.82
CA TRP A 60 3.63 5.48 -3.36
C TRP A 60 3.34 4.38 -4.36
N ARG A 61 4.14 4.30 -5.41
CA ARG A 61 4.19 3.12 -6.28
C ARG A 61 4.72 1.93 -5.48
N TYR A 62 4.01 0.81 -5.49
CA TYR A 62 4.43 -0.38 -4.76
C TYR A 62 5.79 -0.86 -5.27
N GLU A 63 5.96 -0.96 -6.58
CA GLU A 63 7.18 -1.41 -7.26
C GLU A 63 8.39 -0.50 -7.02
N ALA A 64 8.17 0.78 -6.66
CA ALA A 64 9.25 1.70 -6.34
C ALA A 64 9.81 1.48 -4.93
N LEU A 65 9.01 0.95 -4.00
CA LEU A 65 9.39 0.76 -2.60
C LEU A 65 9.66 -0.71 -2.25
N CYS A 66 8.81 -1.62 -2.71
CA CYS A 66 8.87 -3.04 -2.38
C CYS A 66 9.78 -3.79 -3.36
N ARG A 67 11.08 -3.48 -3.26
CA ARG A 67 12.14 -4.04 -4.10
C ARG A 67 13.07 -4.92 -3.26
N ASP A 68 13.72 -5.89 -3.89
CA ASP A 68 14.63 -6.81 -3.20
C ASP A 68 15.78 -6.09 -2.49
N ASP A 69 16.33 -5.04 -3.11
CA ASP A 69 17.40 -4.20 -2.55
C ASP A 69 16.93 -3.33 -1.36
N ASN A 70 15.61 -3.16 -1.20
CA ASN A 70 14.99 -2.43 -0.10
C ASN A 70 14.36 -3.35 0.97
N SER A 71 14.40 -4.67 0.76
CA SER A 71 13.90 -5.64 1.72
C SER A 71 14.89 -5.85 2.86
N LEU A 72 14.43 -5.70 4.10
CA LEU A 72 15.26 -5.96 5.28
C LEU A 72 15.58 -7.45 5.44
N THR A 73 14.64 -8.33 5.07
CA THR A 73 14.81 -9.79 5.13
C THR A 73 13.78 -10.47 4.22
N HIS A 74 14.12 -11.66 3.72
CA HIS A 74 13.21 -12.52 2.98
C HIS A 74 13.17 -13.91 3.64
N GLY A 75 12.02 -14.57 3.59
CA GLY A 75 11.84 -15.88 4.21
C GLY A 75 10.56 -16.53 3.73
N LYS A 76 10.45 -17.83 3.99
CA LYS A 76 9.25 -18.62 3.74
C LYS A 76 8.71 -19.11 5.06
N CYS A 77 7.39 -19.04 5.22
CA CYS A 77 6.73 -19.73 6.32
C CYS A 77 6.86 -21.25 6.10
N PRO A 78 7.15 -22.05 7.13
CA PRO A 78 7.06 -23.50 7.04
C PRO A 78 5.66 -23.95 6.63
N ASP A 79 5.58 -25.07 5.90
CA ASP A 79 4.31 -25.75 5.65
C ASP A 79 3.77 -26.41 6.95
N THR A 80 2.64 -27.10 6.83
CA THR A 80 1.98 -27.76 7.96
C THR A 80 2.84 -28.82 8.65
N ASP A 81 3.85 -29.36 7.96
CA ASP A 81 4.78 -30.36 8.48
C ASP A 81 6.09 -29.72 8.98
N GLY A 82 6.17 -28.39 9.01
CA GLY A 82 7.34 -27.64 9.44
C GLY A 82 8.47 -27.60 8.40
N LEU A 83 8.20 -28.02 7.15
CA LEU A 83 9.19 -27.99 6.08
C LEU A 83 9.17 -26.64 5.37
N VAL A 84 10.36 -26.10 5.11
CA VAL A 84 10.53 -24.87 4.34
C VAL A 84 11.07 -25.23 2.96
N PRO A 85 10.30 -25.02 1.86
CA PRO A 85 10.78 -25.33 0.52
C PRO A 85 12.02 -24.50 0.17
N LYS A 86 13.18 -25.16 0.02
CA LYS A 86 14.45 -24.47 -0.29
C LYS A 86 14.50 -23.88 -1.71
N ARG A 87 13.64 -24.35 -2.61
CA ARG A 87 13.51 -23.89 -4.01
C ARG A 87 12.03 -23.95 -4.44
N GLY A 88 11.65 -23.10 -5.39
CA GLY A 88 10.30 -23.02 -5.95
C GLY A 88 10.13 -21.71 -6.72
N ALA A 89 9.38 -21.76 -7.82
CA ALA A 89 9.15 -20.64 -8.74
C ALA A 89 8.07 -19.71 -8.18
N TYR A 90 8.49 -18.61 -7.60
CA TYR A 90 7.71 -17.38 -7.49
C TYR A 90 8.53 -16.30 -8.18
#